data_AF-A0A530QXR3-F1
#
_entry.id   AF-A0A530QXR3-F1
#
_cell.length_a   1.000
_cell.length_b   1.000
_cell.length_c   1.000
_cell.angle_alpha   90.00
_cell.angle_beta   90.00
_cell.angle_gamma   90.00
#
_symmetry.space_group_name_H-M   'P 1'
#
loop_
_entity.id
_entity.type
_entity.pdbx_description
1 polymer ?
#
loop_
_entity_poly.entity_id
_entity_poly.type
_entity_poly.pdbx_seq_one_letter_code
_entity_poly.pdbx_strand_id
1 'polypeptide(L)'
;EQGKILHYYTLGEGWKSTRVWPLPATRQRWYMASGSRLSSSPDESGFDSFQVDPALGEVPSNRWATSTGGAGKVDYGDRRQLDGVRLGYTSDPLNSELEITGHPVVHLNITSTREDGAFFVYLEAVKPDGVSCYLTEGQLRALHRKVWTDSPFSALGPQHSYLKRDAEPLIPGEPAILTFSLHPISARLPA
;
A
#
# COMPACT_ATOMS: atom_id res chain seq x y z
N GLU A 1 4.17 36.59 2.31
CA GLU A 1 4.58 35.57 3.28
C GLU A 1 5.49 34.56 2.59
N GLN A 2 6.68 34.26 3.14
CA GLN A 2 7.51 33.18 2.63
C GLN A 2 6.91 31.86 3.11
N GLY A 3 6.31 31.07 2.20
CA GLY A 3 5.63 29.81 2.53
C GLY A 3 6.53 28.80 3.26
N LYS A 4 5.93 27.91 4.06
CA LYS A 4 6.65 26.87 4.82
C LYS A 4 7.45 25.96 3.89
N ILE A 5 8.68 25.61 4.29
CA ILE A 5 9.51 24.61 3.62
C ILE A 5 9.28 23.26 4.31
N LEU A 6 8.94 22.23 3.55
CA LEU A 6 8.92 20.85 3.99
C LEU A 6 10.26 20.20 3.65
N HIS A 7 10.83 19.48 4.61
CA HIS A 7 12.00 18.64 4.43
C HIS A 7 11.58 17.18 4.50
N TYR A 8 12.05 16.37 3.56
CA TYR A 8 11.77 14.94 3.52
C TYR A 8 13.02 14.18 3.10
N TYR A 9 13.12 12.91 3.50
CA TYR A 9 14.24 12.05 3.16
C TYR A 9 13.81 11.02 2.12
N THR A 10 14.49 10.98 0.98
CA THR A 10 14.30 9.99 -0.06
C THR A 10 15.21 8.80 0.22
N LEU A 11 14.61 7.65 0.54
CA LEU A 11 15.35 6.39 0.72
C LEU A 11 16.15 6.08 -0.55
N GLY A 12 17.44 5.76 -0.40
CA GLY A 12 18.35 5.53 -1.52
C GLY A 12 18.97 6.78 -2.14
N GLU A 13 18.65 7.98 -1.67
CA GLU A 13 19.19 9.23 -2.25
C GLU A 13 19.65 10.25 -1.18
N GLY A 14 18.76 10.70 -0.29
CA GLY A 14 19.08 11.69 0.75
C GLY A 14 17.99 12.72 1.03
N TRP A 15 18.36 13.78 1.76
CA TRP A 15 17.45 14.86 2.13
C TRP A 15 17.07 15.75 0.94
N LYS A 16 15.79 16.03 0.79
CA LYS A 16 15.20 16.98 -0.17
C LYS A 16 14.33 18.00 0.55
N SER A 17 13.99 19.09 -0.15
CA SER A 17 13.09 20.11 0.38
C SER A 17 12.14 20.64 -0.68
N THR A 18 10.94 21.03 -0.27
CA THR A 18 9.90 21.58 -1.15
C THR A 18 9.08 22.66 -0.44
N ARG A 19 8.49 23.57 -1.21
CA ARG A 19 7.47 24.53 -0.73
C ARG A 19 6.06 24.13 -1.13
N VAL A 20 5.92 23.07 -1.93
CA VAL A 20 4.65 22.58 -2.47
C VAL A 20 4.48 21.12 -2.07
N TRP A 21 3.32 20.81 -1.47
CA TRP A 21 2.92 19.45 -1.16
C TRP A 21 1.44 19.25 -1.44
N PRO A 22 1.02 18.15 -2.08
CA PRO A 22 1.85 17.09 -2.66
C PRO A 22 2.79 17.59 -3.77
N LEU A 23 3.90 16.87 -4.02
CA LEU A 23 4.80 17.21 -5.12
C LEU A 23 4.10 17.04 -6.47
N PRO A 24 4.39 17.89 -7.47
CA PRO A 24 4.06 17.60 -8.86
C PRO A 24 4.73 16.27 -9.27
N ALA A 25 3.92 15.27 -9.63
CA ALA A 25 4.41 13.95 -9.99
C ALA A 25 3.50 13.31 -11.06
N THR A 26 4.08 12.47 -11.90
CA THR A 26 3.33 11.63 -12.84
C THR A 26 2.73 10.45 -12.08
N ARG A 27 1.41 10.29 -12.15
CA ARG A 27 0.75 9.09 -11.61
C ARG A 27 1.03 7.90 -12.53
N GLN A 28 1.66 6.88 -11.98
CA GLN A 28 1.80 5.57 -12.62
C GLN A 28 0.83 4.59 -11.97
N ARG A 29 0.13 3.82 -12.80
CA ARG A 29 -0.79 2.78 -12.35
C ARG A 29 -0.21 1.42 -12.71
N TRP A 30 -0.21 0.54 -11.72
CA TRP A 30 0.15 -0.86 -11.87
C TRP A 30 -1.08 -1.71 -11.61
N TYR A 31 -1.39 -2.61 -12.53
CA TYR A 31 -2.52 -3.52 -12.48
C TYR A 31 -2.03 -4.90 -12.03
N MET A 32 -2.77 -5.55 -11.13
CA MET A 32 -2.60 -6.97 -10.83
C MET A 32 -3.03 -7.76 -12.08
N ALA A 33 -2.12 -8.58 -12.60
CA ALA A 33 -2.27 -9.32 -13.85
C ALA A 33 -1.98 -10.81 -13.65
N SER A 34 -2.31 -11.62 -14.65
CA SER A 34 -2.14 -13.07 -14.61
C SER A 34 -0.69 -13.47 -14.28
N GLY A 35 -0.55 -14.61 -13.59
CA GLY A 35 0.75 -15.13 -13.17
C GLY A 35 1.42 -14.35 -12.03
N SER A 36 0.64 -13.72 -11.14
CA SER A 36 1.15 -12.95 -10.00
C SER A 36 2.04 -11.77 -10.42
N ARG A 37 1.61 -11.04 -11.45
CA ARG A 37 2.39 -9.93 -12.03
C ARG A 37 1.77 -8.56 -11.80
N LEU A 38 2.61 -7.53 -11.77
CA LEU A 38 2.19 -6.13 -11.92
C LEU A 38 2.47 -5.66 -13.35
N SER A 39 1.45 -5.09 -14.01
CA SER A 39 1.52 -4.60 -15.38
C SER A 39 1.16 -3.11 -15.47
N SER A 40 1.69 -2.40 -16.46
CA SER A 40 1.33 -1.00 -16.74
C SER A 40 0.00 -0.87 -17.52
N SER A 41 -0.53 -1.98 -18.04
CA SER A 41 -1.84 -2.09 -18.69
C SER A 41 -2.68 -3.19 -18.03
N PRO A 42 -4.03 -3.06 -18.06
CA PRO A 42 -4.89 -4.12 -17.56
C PRO A 42 -4.74 -5.39 -18.40
N ASP A 43 -4.92 -6.53 -17.75
CA ASP A 43 -4.99 -7.86 -18.38
C ASP A 43 -6.47 -8.27 -18.56
N GLU A 44 -6.72 -9.48 -19.06
CA GLU A 44 -8.05 -10.09 -19.04
C GLU A 44 -8.61 -10.18 -17.61
N SER A 45 -9.93 -10.16 -17.50
CA SER A 45 -10.59 -10.26 -16.19
C SER A 45 -10.35 -11.64 -15.57
N GLY A 46 -9.90 -11.65 -14.31
CA GLY A 46 -9.65 -12.86 -13.54
C GLY A 46 -9.76 -12.57 -12.04
N PHE A 47 -9.54 -13.61 -11.23
CA PHE A 47 -9.54 -13.50 -9.78
C PHE A 47 -8.49 -14.44 -9.17
N ASP A 48 -7.90 -13.99 -8.07
CA ASP A 48 -7.11 -14.82 -7.17
C ASP A 48 -7.92 -15.10 -5.91
N SER A 49 -7.93 -16.36 -5.47
CA SER A 49 -8.59 -16.77 -4.23
C SER A 49 -7.58 -16.81 -3.09
N PHE A 50 -7.94 -16.23 -1.95
CA PHE A 50 -7.12 -16.25 -0.75
C PHE A 50 -7.94 -16.65 0.47
N GLN A 51 -7.52 -17.73 1.14
CA GLN A 51 -8.13 -18.16 2.39
C GLN A 51 -7.47 -17.38 3.54
N VAL A 52 -8.24 -16.49 4.18
CA VAL A 52 -7.75 -15.70 5.31
C VAL A 52 -7.47 -16.61 6.50
N ASP A 53 -6.24 -16.58 6.99
CA ASP A 53 -5.81 -17.16 8.26
C ASP A 53 -5.67 -16.06 9.33
N PRO A 54 -6.57 -15.98 10.33
CA PRO A 54 -6.48 -15.00 11.40
C PRO A 54 -5.25 -15.17 12.32
N ALA A 55 -4.61 -16.34 12.31
CA ALA A 55 -3.40 -16.60 13.09
C ALA A 55 -2.12 -16.20 12.34
N LEU A 56 -2.21 -15.90 11.04
CA LEU A 56 -1.06 -15.46 10.26
C LEU A 56 -0.58 -14.09 10.74
N GLY A 57 0.53 -14.11 11.47
CA GLY A 57 1.21 -12.92 11.94
C GLY A 57 2.21 -12.36 10.93
N GLU A 58 2.88 -11.30 11.37
CA GLU A 58 4.06 -10.75 10.71
C GLU A 58 5.28 -10.88 11.64
N VAL A 59 6.46 -10.47 11.19
CA VAL A 59 7.66 -10.47 12.04
C VAL A 59 7.46 -9.57 13.27
N PRO A 60 7.99 -9.94 14.45
CA PRO A 60 7.85 -9.13 15.66
C PRO A 60 8.51 -7.74 15.59
N SER A 61 9.48 -7.57 14.71
CA SER A 61 10.23 -6.33 14.47
C SER A 61 9.54 -5.35 13.51
N ASN A 62 8.23 -5.54 13.26
CA ASN A 62 7.45 -4.64 12.42
C ASN A 62 7.15 -3.29 13.12
N ARG A 63 6.64 -2.31 12.37
CA ARG A 63 6.34 -0.98 12.91
C ARG A 63 5.27 -0.99 14.02
N TRP A 64 4.34 -1.94 13.99
CA TRP A 64 3.19 -1.99 14.89
C TRP A 64 3.60 -2.34 16.33
N ALA A 65 4.68 -3.10 16.47
CA ALA A 65 5.27 -3.42 17.77
C ALA A 65 6.03 -2.24 18.43
N THR A 66 6.27 -1.14 17.71
CA THR A 66 6.92 0.05 18.30
C THR A 66 6.05 0.74 19.35
N SER A 67 4.72 0.69 19.18
CA SER A 67 3.77 1.37 20.07
C SER A 67 3.62 0.68 21.42
N THR A 68 4.00 -0.59 21.52
CA THR A 68 3.93 -1.38 22.76
C THR A 68 5.27 -1.45 23.49
N GLY A 69 6.28 -0.69 23.05
CA GLY A 69 7.63 -0.67 23.63
C GLY A 69 8.42 -1.97 23.40
N GLY A 70 7.88 -2.90 22.61
CA GLY A 70 8.46 -4.23 22.36
C GLY A 70 9.38 -4.31 21.14
N ALA A 71 9.28 -3.35 20.21
CA ALA A 71 10.16 -3.33 19.04
C ALA A 71 11.46 -2.58 19.34
N GLY A 72 12.59 -3.25 19.11
CA GLY A 72 13.87 -2.58 18.90
C GLY A 72 13.87 -1.81 17.57
N LYS A 73 14.95 -1.93 16.81
CA LYS A 73 14.97 -1.40 15.44
C LYS A 73 13.85 -2.05 14.61
N VAL A 74 13.06 -1.22 13.91
CA VAL A 74 12.09 -1.72 12.91
C VAL A 74 12.87 -2.37 11.78
N ASP A 75 12.62 -3.66 11.55
CA ASP A 75 13.29 -4.47 10.55
C ASP A 75 12.35 -5.55 10.06
N TYR A 76 11.92 -5.45 8.80
CA TYR A 76 11.02 -6.44 8.22
C TYR A 76 11.75 -7.67 7.67
N GLY A 77 13.09 -7.62 7.57
CA GLY A 77 13.91 -8.67 6.96
C GLY A 77 13.62 -8.87 5.47
N ASP A 78 14.06 -10.02 4.96
CA ASP A 78 13.69 -10.49 3.61
C ASP A 78 12.24 -10.97 3.61
N ARG A 79 11.42 -10.31 2.79
CA ARG A 79 9.97 -10.54 2.76
C ARG A 79 9.56 -11.82 2.06
N ARG A 80 10.47 -12.48 1.34
CA ARG A 80 10.22 -13.81 0.72
C ARG A 80 9.75 -14.88 1.69
N GLN A 81 10.00 -14.70 3.00
CA GLN A 81 9.45 -15.59 4.04
C GLN A 81 7.91 -15.63 4.07
N LEU A 82 7.24 -14.70 3.38
CA LEU A 82 5.78 -14.62 3.26
C LEU A 82 5.27 -15.07 1.89
N ASP A 83 6.16 -15.52 1.00
CA ASP A 83 5.78 -16.06 -0.30
C ASP A 83 4.89 -17.31 -0.11
N GLY A 84 3.80 -17.38 -0.87
CA GLY A 84 2.86 -18.50 -0.82
C GLY A 84 1.86 -18.48 0.36
N VAL A 85 2.07 -17.64 1.38
CA VAL A 85 1.10 -17.41 2.47
C VAL A 85 0.35 -16.08 2.35
N ARG A 86 0.68 -15.26 1.34
CA ARG A 86 0.00 -14.02 0.97
C ARG A 86 -0.14 -13.94 -0.56
N LEU A 87 -1.08 -13.14 -1.04
CA LEU A 87 -1.10 -12.74 -2.44
C LEU A 87 0.04 -11.75 -2.70
N GLY A 88 0.85 -12.01 -3.72
CA GLY A 88 1.95 -11.15 -4.15
C GLY A 88 1.90 -10.93 -5.65
N TYR A 89 2.26 -9.72 -6.07
CA TYR A 89 2.30 -9.33 -7.47
C TYR A 89 3.57 -8.54 -7.73
N THR A 90 4.37 -8.98 -8.71
CA THR A 90 5.68 -8.39 -8.99
C THR A 90 5.75 -7.90 -10.43
N SER A 91 6.32 -6.71 -10.65
CA SER A 91 6.53 -6.19 -12.01
C SER A 91 7.64 -6.94 -12.74
N ASP A 92 7.79 -6.68 -14.03
CA ASP A 92 9.09 -6.86 -14.66
C ASP A 92 10.16 -6.01 -13.96
N PRO A 93 11.45 -6.36 -14.11
CA PRO A 93 12.54 -5.48 -13.72
C PRO A 93 12.33 -4.06 -14.24
N LEU A 94 12.72 -3.07 -13.43
CA LEU A 94 12.57 -1.68 -13.80
C LEU A 94 13.56 -1.35 -14.91
N ASN A 95 13.08 -0.78 -16.03
CA ASN A 95 13.96 -0.42 -17.15
C ASN A 95 14.69 0.93 -16.91
N SER A 96 14.31 1.66 -15.87
CA SER A 96 14.90 2.93 -15.45
C SER A 96 14.69 3.13 -13.96
N GLU A 97 15.48 4.01 -13.35
CA GLU A 97 15.26 4.41 -11.96
C GLU A 97 13.85 4.97 -11.75
N LEU A 98 13.25 4.65 -10.60
CA LEU A 98 11.90 5.07 -10.23
C LEU A 98 11.92 5.75 -8.87
N GLU A 99 11.57 7.03 -8.81
CA GLU A 99 11.28 7.71 -7.54
C GLU A 99 9.78 7.65 -7.23
N ILE A 100 9.44 7.11 -6.08
CA ILE A 100 8.09 7.06 -5.52
C ILE A 100 8.04 8.05 -4.37
N THR A 101 7.44 9.23 -4.59
CA THR A 101 7.25 10.24 -3.54
C THR A 101 5.79 10.68 -3.43
N GLY A 102 5.19 10.51 -2.24
CA GLY A 102 3.79 10.86 -1.96
C GLY A 102 3.04 9.71 -1.30
N HIS A 103 1.73 9.61 -1.58
CA HIS A 103 0.85 8.58 -1.04
C HIS A 103 0.45 7.60 -2.17
N PRO A 104 1.04 6.40 -2.24
CA PRO A 104 0.54 5.36 -3.13
C PRO A 104 -0.93 5.05 -2.81
N VAL A 105 -1.74 4.79 -3.83
CA VAL A 105 -3.17 4.48 -3.67
C VAL A 105 -3.42 3.07 -4.18
N VAL A 106 -4.12 2.29 -3.36
CA VAL A 106 -4.57 0.94 -3.69
C VAL A 106 -6.02 0.99 -4.13
N HIS A 107 -6.33 0.24 -5.20
CA HIS A 107 -7.69 -0.07 -5.61
C HIS A 107 -7.82 -1.59 -5.65
N LEU A 108 -8.65 -2.16 -4.77
CA LEU A 108 -8.96 -3.58 -4.76
C LEU A 108 -10.40 -3.78 -5.21
N ASN A 109 -10.61 -4.64 -6.19
CA ASN A 109 -11.92 -5.19 -6.50
C ASN A 109 -11.99 -6.59 -5.87
N ILE A 110 -12.86 -6.76 -4.88
CA ILE A 110 -12.89 -7.96 -4.05
C ILE A 110 -14.31 -8.50 -3.93
N THR A 111 -14.42 -9.81 -3.77
CA THR A 111 -15.58 -10.47 -3.17
C THR A 111 -15.15 -11.06 -1.83
N SER A 112 -16.09 -11.26 -0.92
CA SER A 112 -15.81 -11.83 0.41
C SER A 112 -16.91 -12.81 0.80
N THR A 113 -16.57 -13.81 1.62
CA THR A 113 -17.55 -14.71 2.28
C THR A 113 -18.05 -14.14 3.62
N ARG A 114 -17.57 -12.96 4.00
CA ARG A 114 -17.85 -12.25 5.26
C ARG A 114 -18.27 -10.82 4.97
N GLU A 115 -19.05 -10.24 5.89
CA GLU A 115 -19.53 -8.85 5.81
C GLU A 115 -18.45 -7.81 6.14
N ASP A 116 -17.27 -8.25 6.59
CA ASP A 116 -16.17 -7.39 6.97
C ASP A 116 -14.83 -8.14 6.89
N GLY A 117 -13.73 -7.41 6.87
CA GLY A 117 -12.38 -7.94 6.80
C GLY A 117 -11.33 -6.85 6.96
N ALA A 118 -10.15 -7.22 7.45
CA ALA A 118 -9.00 -6.32 7.51
C ALA A 118 -8.07 -6.60 6.32
N PHE A 119 -7.83 -5.57 5.51
CA PHE A 119 -7.00 -5.62 4.32
C PHE A 119 -5.70 -4.89 4.62
N PHE A 120 -4.58 -5.57 4.46
CA PHE A 120 -3.24 -5.01 4.59
C PHE A 120 -2.55 -5.15 3.24
N VAL A 121 -2.00 -4.05 2.75
CA VAL A 121 -1.24 -4.02 1.49
C VAL A 121 0.12 -3.44 1.75
N TYR A 122 1.14 -4.15 1.29
CA TYR A 122 2.54 -3.79 1.42
C TYR A 122 3.08 -3.47 0.04
N LEU A 123 3.78 -2.34 -0.07
CA LEU A 123 4.59 -2.03 -1.23
C LEU A 123 6.03 -2.42 -0.89
N GLU A 124 6.65 -3.20 -1.76
CA GLU A 124 7.98 -3.77 -1.56
C GLU A 124 8.85 -3.52 -2.80
N ALA A 125 10.16 -3.44 -2.61
CA ALA A 125 11.16 -3.40 -3.67
C ALA A 125 11.88 -4.74 -3.74
N VAL A 126 11.87 -5.38 -4.90
CA VAL A 126 12.58 -6.64 -5.13
C VAL A 126 13.94 -6.33 -5.73
N LYS A 127 15.01 -6.78 -5.07
CA LYS A 127 16.39 -6.67 -5.59
C LYS A 127 16.64 -7.69 -6.71
N PRO A 128 17.71 -7.52 -7.51
CA PRO A 128 18.09 -8.50 -8.53
C PRO A 128 18.38 -9.92 -8.00
N ASP A 129 18.76 -10.05 -6.73
CA ASP A 129 18.95 -11.34 -6.05
C ASP A 129 17.64 -11.96 -5.50
N GLY A 130 16.51 -11.32 -5.78
CA GLY A 130 15.17 -11.75 -5.39
C GLY A 130 14.77 -11.40 -3.96
N VAL A 131 15.68 -10.85 -3.13
CA VAL A 131 15.29 -10.40 -1.78
C VAL A 131 14.26 -9.29 -1.91
N SER A 132 13.15 -9.44 -1.20
CA SER A 132 12.10 -8.44 -1.17
C SER A 132 12.23 -7.55 0.07
N CYS A 133 12.25 -6.25 -0.15
CA CYS A 133 12.49 -5.21 0.85
C CYS A 133 11.21 -4.40 1.07
N TYR A 134 10.74 -4.30 2.31
CA TYR A 134 9.62 -3.42 2.67
C TYR A 134 9.90 -1.95 2.30
N LEU A 135 8.93 -1.28 1.66
CA LEU A 135 8.95 0.17 1.41
C LEU A 135 7.93 0.89 2.30
N THR A 136 6.65 0.56 2.15
CA THR A 136 5.54 1.16 2.91
C THR A 136 4.35 0.22 2.93
N GLU A 137 3.32 0.53 3.72
CA GLU A 137 2.10 -0.25 3.82
C GLU A 137 0.88 0.64 4.05
N GLY A 138 -0.30 0.04 3.96
CA GLY A 138 -1.55 0.65 4.30
C GLY A 138 -2.57 -0.42 4.61
N GLN A 139 -3.58 -0.01 5.37
CA GLN A 139 -4.60 -0.93 5.84
C GLN A 139 -5.97 -0.29 5.87
N LEU A 140 -6.97 -1.10 5.57
CA LEU A 140 -8.37 -0.72 5.61
C LEU A 140 -9.21 -1.87 6.16
N ARG A 141 -10.06 -1.56 7.13
CA ARG A 141 -11.16 -2.45 7.50
C ARG A 141 -12.32 -2.20 6.54
N ALA A 142 -12.82 -3.23 5.88
CA ALA A 142 -13.81 -3.10 4.81
C ALA A 142 -15.09 -2.40 5.23
N LEU A 143 -15.52 -2.54 6.49
CA LEU A 143 -16.63 -1.77 7.07
C LEU A 143 -16.49 -0.25 6.85
N HIS A 144 -15.27 0.26 6.73
CA HIS A 144 -14.97 1.67 6.53
C HIS A 144 -14.64 2.04 5.08
N ARG A 145 -14.97 1.20 4.09
CA ARG A 145 -14.63 1.41 2.67
C ARG A 145 -15.31 2.60 2.00
N LYS A 146 -16.32 3.20 2.63
CA LYS A 146 -17.00 4.39 2.12
C LYS A 146 -16.04 5.58 2.10
N VAL A 147 -15.60 5.96 0.90
CA VAL A 147 -14.72 7.12 0.70
C VAL A 147 -15.47 8.41 1.05
N TRP A 148 -14.85 9.24 1.90
CA TRP A 148 -15.32 10.58 2.25
C TRP A 148 -14.85 11.59 1.21
N THR A 149 -15.70 11.84 0.21
CA THR A 149 -15.41 12.70 -0.95
C THR A 149 -15.17 14.17 -0.56
N ASP A 150 -15.83 14.65 0.50
CA ASP A 150 -15.76 16.05 0.94
C ASP A 150 -14.65 16.29 1.97
N SER A 151 -13.71 15.36 2.11
CA SER A 151 -12.62 15.50 3.07
C SER A 151 -11.70 16.68 2.69
N PRO A 152 -11.32 17.54 3.65
CA PRO A 152 -10.33 18.59 3.41
C PRO A 152 -8.93 18.03 3.11
N PHE A 153 -8.73 16.71 3.30
CA PHE A 153 -7.46 16.02 3.04
C PHE A 153 -7.48 15.17 1.76
N SER A 154 -8.49 15.34 0.89
CA SER A 154 -8.61 14.59 -0.38
C SER A 154 -7.40 14.73 -1.31
N ALA A 155 -6.65 15.83 -1.21
CA ALA A 155 -5.38 16.03 -1.92
C ALA A 155 -4.30 14.99 -1.54
N LEU A 156 -4.41 14.34 -0.37
CA LEU A 156 -3.49 13.29 0.10
C LEU A 156 -3.93 11.87 -0.30
N GLY A 157 -5.00 11.75 -1.09
CA GLY A 157 -5.59 10.49 -1.50
C GLY A 157 -6.95 10.22 -0.83
N PRO A 158 -7.56 9.04 -1.07
CA PRO A 158 -8.85 8.66 -0.50
C PRO A 158 -8.85 8.72 1.03
N GLN A 159 -9.86 9.38 1.58
CA GLN A 159 -10.06 9.53 3.02
C GLN A 159 -11.33 8.79 3.44
N HIS A 160 -11.41 8.39 4.71
CA HIS A 160 -12.55 7.69 5.28
C HIS A 160 -12.92 8.37 6.61
N SER A 161 -14.21 8.49 6.92
CA SER A 161 -14.66 9.18 8.15
C SER A 161 -14.45 8.32 9.41
N TYR A 162 -14.44 6.99 9.24
CA TYR A 162 -14.43 6.00 10.33
C TYR A 162 -15.62 6.10 11.31
N LEU A 163 -16.65 6.86 10.96
CA LEU A 163 -17.84 7.02 11.78
C LEU A 163 -18.79 5.84 11.58
N LYS A 164 -19.47 5.43 12.66
CA LYS A 164 -20.48 4.34 12.60
C LYS A 164 -21.59 4.62 11.58
N ARG A 165 -22.01 5.88 11.42
CA ARG A 165 -23.05 6.30 10.46
C ARG A 165 -22.66 6.11 8.99
N ASP A 166 -21.35 6.00 8.73
CA ASP A 166 -20.76 5.84 7.40
C ASP A 166 -20.28 4.41 7.16
N ALA A 167 -20.60 3.49 8.08
CA ALA A 167 -20.26 2.08 7.93
C ALA A 167 -20.94 1.50 6.69
N GLU A 168 -20.16 0.79 5.88
CA GLU A 168 -20.59 0.20 4.62
C GLU A 168 -20.09 -1.26 4.55
N PRO A 169 -20.80 -2.21 5.19
CA PRO A 169 -20.42 -3.62 5.19
C PRO A 169 -20.28 -4.19 3.78
N LEU A 170 -19.50 -5.26 3.66
CA LEU A 170 -19.48 -6.10 2.48
C LEU A 170 -20.76 -6.93 2.43
N ILE A 171 -21.23 -7.26 1.23
CA ILE A 171 -22.31 -8.22 1.01
C ILE A 171 -21.64 -9.53 0.57
N PRO A 172 -21.79 -10.64 1.32
CA PRO A 172 -21.12 -11.89 0.96
C PRO A 172 -21.45 -12.34 -0.47
N GLY A 173 -20.41 -12.64 -1.25
CA GLY A 173 -20.51 -13.03 -2.66
C GLY A 173 -20.62 -11.89 -3.67
N GLU A 174 -20.93 -10.66 -3.24
CA GLU A 174 -21.03 -9.51 -4.14
C GLU A 174 -19.69 -8.77 -4.26
N PRO A 175 -19.36 -8.23 -5.46
CA PRO A 175 -18.16 -7.45 -5.65
C PRO A 175 -18.25 -6.09 -4.93
N ALA A 176 -17.14 -5.68 -4.33
CA ALA A 176 -16.97 -4.38 -3.70
C ALA A 176 -15.61 -3.77 -4.05
N ILE A 177 -15.56 -2.43 -4.09
CA ILE A 177 -14.32 -1.69 -4.30
C ILE A 177 -13.82 -1.15 -2.97
N LEU A 178 -12.55 -1.43 -2.67
CA LEU A 178 -11.81 -0.84 -1.57
C LEU A 178 -10.77 0.09 -2.16
N THR A 179 -10.77 1.36 -1.73
CA THR A 179 -9.82 2.36 -2.23
C THR A 179 -9.21 3.11 -1.05
N PHE A 180 -7.91 2.95 -0.82
CA PHE A 180 -7.23 3.55 0.33
C PHE A 180 -5.76 3.86 0.01
N SER A 181 -5.19 4.84 0.72
CA SER A 181 -3.77 5.19 0.59
C SER A 181 -2.89 4.28 1.44
N LEU A 182 -1.69 4.00 0.95
CA LEU A 182 -0.58 3.57 1.79
C LEU A 182 -0.01 4.77 2.56
N HIS A 183 0.76 4.51 3.61
CA HIS A 183 1.53 5.54 4.30
C HIS A 183 2.47 6.25 3.31
N PRO A 184 2.65 7.59 3.47
CA PRO A 184 3.49 8.34 2.56
C PRO A 184 4.92 7.85 2.60
N ILE A 185 5.55 7.83 1.43
CA ILE A 185 6.94 7.43 1.25
C ILE A 185 7.65 8.38 0.29
N SER A 186 8.97 8.48 0.43
CA SER A 186 9.87 8.93 -0.63
C SER A 186 10.99 7.89 -0.77
N ALA A 187 11.06 7.20 -1.90
CA ALA A 187 12.07 6.18 -2.18
C ALA A 187 12.50 6.23 -3.64
N ARG A 188 13.81 6.11 -3.89
CA ARG A 188 14.38 5.94 -5.21
C ARG A 188 14.82 4.49 -5.40
N LEU A 189 14.22 3.82 -6.37
CA LEU A 189 14.53 2.46 -6.75
C LEU A 189 15.47 2.48 -7.96
N PRO A 190 16.58 1.73 -7.93
CA PRO A 190 17.42 1.55 -9.12
C PRO A 190 16.67 0.74 -10.18
N ALA A 191 17.18 0.79 -11.41
CA ALA A 191 16.80 -0.14 -12.47
C ALA A 191 17.24 -1.57 -12.12
#